data_AF-W4RUK5-F1
#
_entry.id   AF-W4RUK5-F1
#
_cell.length_a   1.000
_cell.length_b   1.000
_cell.length_c   1.000
_cell.angle_alpha   90.00
_cell.angle_beta   90.00
_cell.angle_gamma   90.00
#
_symmetry.space_group_name_H-M   'P 1'
#
loop_
_entity.id
_entity.type
_entity.pdbx_description
1 polymer ?
#
loop_
_entity_poly.entity_id
_entity_poly.type
_entity_poly.pdbx_seq_one_letter_code
_entity_poly.pdbx_strand_id
1 'polypeptide(L)'
;MYPQIITYLLTFIKYQDQMIRTLLTLLIGKNMFDKPKEQPVNQPYRKLQVDELPIIEPLQKLDYKILMKEYFENHGKLLKPVRRHANSKTSVPSNISCPKCGAPADYLYANNGGKGQYQCKVCACVFNQKNQYLKEAIMKCPHCLKTLEKVKERKDFDIYKCKNNVCSFYQRNLNGLSSKERKRFKENPHDFKMRYLFRQFHIEYKPLSKESPKKPKVDLSRLYVSPHTLGSF
;
A
#
# COMPACT_ATOMS: atom_id res chain seq x y z
N MET A 1 -31.92 33.89 -70.70
CA MET A 1 -31.97 33.18 -69.41
C MET A 1 -30.58 32.82 -68.87
N TYR A 2 -29.68 32.22 -69.67
CA TYR A 2 -28.30 31.88 -69.26
C TYR A 2 -27.42 33.04 -68.71
N PRO A 3 -27.43 34.27 -69.27
CA PRO A 3 -26.53 35.33 -68.78
C PRO A 3 -26.89 35.82 -67.36
N GLN A 4 -28.17 35.78 -66.99
CA GLN A 4 -28.64 36.19 -65.65
C GLN A 4 -28.28 35.17 -64.56
N ILE A 5 -28.24 33.89 -64.93
CA ILE A 5 -27.80 32.81 -64.02
C ILE A 5 -26.29 32.92 -63.79
N ILE A 6 -25.51 33.17 -64.85
CA ILE A 6 -24.06 33.33 -64.75
C ILE A 6 -23.70 34.55 -63.88
N THR A 7 -24.38 35.69 -64.07
CA THR A 7 -24.13 36.87 -63.23
C THR A 7 -24.50 36.63 -61.76
N TYR A 8 -25.61 35.93 -61.49
CA TYR A 8 -26.00 35.55 -60.12
C TYR A 8 -24.98 34.62 -59.45
N LEU A 9 -24.46 33.62 -60.18
CA LEU A 9 -23.44 32.72 -59.64
C LEU A 9 -22.13 33.47 -59.34
N LEU A 10 -21.74 34.41 -60.22
CA LEU A 10 -20.54 35.23 -60.00
C LEU A 10 -20.68 36.18 -58.81
N THR A 11 -21.86 36.76 -58.57
CA THR A 11 -22.09 37.59 -57.37
C THR A 11 -22.08 36.75 -56.11
N PHE A 12 -22.65 35.54 -56.15
CA PHE A 12 -22.64 34.62 -55.02
C PHE A 12 -21.23 34.15 -54.66
N ILE A 13 -20.39 33.81 -55.65
CA ILE A 13 -18.99 33.44 -55.44
C ILE A 13 -18.21 34.61 -54.79
N LYS A 14 -18.43 35.84 -55.26
CA LYS A 14 -17.79 37.03 -54.65
C LYS A 14 -18.20 37.23 -53.19
N TYR A 15 -19.48 37.01 -52.88
CA TYR A 15 -19.98 37.10 -51.50
C TYR A 15 -19.36 36.00 -50.61
N GLN A 16 -19.26 34.77 -51.12
CA GLN A 16 -18.62 33.67 -50.40
C GLN A 16 -17.13 33.93 -50.15
N ASP A 17 -16.39 34.44 -51.14
CA ASP A 17 -14.97 34.81 -50.98
C ASP A 17 -14.79 35.88 -49.90
N GLN A 18 -15.66 36.90 -49.89
CA GLN A 18 -15.63 37.94 -48.87
C GLN A 18 -15.88 37.39 -47.46
N MET A 19 -16.81 36.43 -47.33
CA MET A 19 -17.09 35.77 -46.06
C MET A 19 -15.94 34.90 -45.59
N ILE A 20 -15.33 34.12 -46.49
CA ILE A 20 -14.16 33.28 -46.18
C ILE A 20 -13.00 34.15 -45.71
N ARG A 21 -12.70 35.26 -46.39
CA ARG A 21 -11.64 36.20 -45.99
C ARG A 21 -11.90 36.79 -44.60
N THR A 22 -13.14 37.15 -44.30
CA THR A 22 -13.51 37.74 -43.00
C THR A 22 -13.42 36.72 -41.86
N LEU A 23 -13.80 35.46 -42.12
CA LEU A 23 -13.65 34.39 -41.15
C LEU A 23 -12.17 34.06 -40.92
N LEU A 24 -11.34 34.03 -41.97
CA LEU A 24 -9.90 33.81 -41.87
C LEU A 24 -9.22 34.92 -41.05
N THR A 25 -9.58 36.18 -41.22
CA THR A 25 -8.99 37.28 -40.43
C THR A 25 -9.42 37.24 -38.96
N LEU A 26 -10.65 36.81 -38.66
CA LEU A 26 -11.12 36.59 -37.28
C LEU A 26 -10.42 35.41 -36.62
N LEU A 27 -10.24 34.30 -37.35
CA LEU A 27 -9.59 33.10 -36.85
C LEU A 27 -8.09 33.35 -36.60
N ILE A 28 -7.43 34.10 -37.48
CA ILE A 28 -6.00 34.50 -37.38
C ILE A 28 -5.84 35.78 -36.53
N GLY A 29 -6.87 36.20 -35.80
CA GLY A 29 -6.83 37.34 -34.89
C GLY A 29 -5.65 37.29 -33.92
N LYS A 30 -5.26 38.48 -33.42
CA LYS A 30 -4.02 38.79 -32.66
C LYS A 30 -3.57 37.74 -31.63
N ASN A 31 -4.50 36.97 -31.07
CA ASN A 31 -4.25 35.97 -30.03
C ASN A 31 -3.67 34.63 -30.52
N MET A 32 -3.67 34.31 -31.83
CA MET A 32 -3.13 33.02 -32.32
C MET A 32 -1.60 32.96 -32.33
N PHE A 33 -0.93 34.11 -32.43
CA PHE A 33 0.54 34.20 -32.42
C PHE A 33 1.11 34.62 -31.07
N ASP A 34 0.25 35.06 -30.16
CA ASP A 34 0.64 35.27 -28.77
C ASP A 34 0.96 33.90 -28.17
N LYS A 35 2.25 33.65 -27.92
CA LYS A 35 2.65 32.50 -27.11
C LYS A 35 1.85 32.57 -25.82
N PRO A 36 1.22 31.46 -25.36
CA PRO A 36 0.65 31.43 -24.03
C PRO A 36 1.75 31.90 -23.08
N LYS A 37 1.42 32.86 -22.20
CA LYS A 37 2.34 33.29 -21.15
C LYS A 37 2.54 32.09 -20.24
N GLU A 38 3.50 31.22 -20.58
CA GLU A 38 4.06 30.23 -19.69
C GLU A 38 4.78 31.01 -18.60
N GLN A 39 4.02 31.48 -17.62
CA GLN A 39 4.61 31.82 -16.35
C GLN A 39 5.32 30.55 -15.90
N PRO A 40 6.64 30.59 -15.61
CA PRO A 40 7.33 29.43 -15.09
C PRO A 40 6.53 28.96 -13.88
N VAL A 41 5.92 27.78 -14.01
CA VAL A 41 5.17 27.23 -12.89
C VAL A 41 6.23 26.88 -11.88
N ASN A 42 6.38 27.72 -10.86
CA ASN A 42 7.24 27.44 -9.72
C ASN A 42 6.56 26.31 -8.92
N GLN A 43 6.62 25.11 -9.48
CA GLN A 43 6.36 23.88 -8.76
C GLN A 43 7.69 23.53 -8.12
N PRO A 44 7.91 23.81 -6.82
CA PRO A 44 9.08 23.31 -6.15
C PRO A 44 9.09 21.79 -6.34
N TYR A 45 10.10 21.27 -7.06
CA TYR A 45 10.29 19.85 -7.22
C TYR A 45 10.27 19.23 -5.83
N ARG A 46 9.23 18.44 -5.52
CA ARG A 46 9.18 17.68 -4.27
C ARG A 46 10.34 16.70 -4.33
N LYS A 47 11.36 16.92 -3.50
CA LYS A 47 12.48 15.99 -3.37
C LYS A 47 11.90 14.59 -3.14
N LEU A 48 12.39 13.61 -3.91
CA LEU A 48 12.03 12.23 -3.72
C LEU A 48 12.41 11.84 -2.29
N GLN A 49 11.42 11.71 -1.42
CA GLN A 49 11.63 11.32 -0.04
C GLN A 49 11.55 9.80 0.04
N VAL A 50 12.69 9.17 0.27
CA VAL A 50 12.76 7.74 0.61
C VAL A 50 12.29 7.60 2.07
N ASP A 51 11.25 6.80 2.28
CA ASP A 51 10.77 6.50 3.63
C ASP A 51 11.69 5.46 4.28
N GLU A 52 11.91 5.60 5.59
CA GLU A 52 12.60 4.59 6.39
C GLU A 52 11.86 3.25 6.31
N LEU A 53 12.60 2.14 6.37
CA LEU A 53 12.01 0.81 6.42
C LEU A 53 11.23 0.61 7.74
N PRO A 54 10.11 -0.12 7.71
CA PRO A 54 9.35 -0.42 8.91
C PRO A 54 10.16 -1.36 9.81
N ILE A 55 9.91 -1.26 11.11
CA ILE A 55 10.49 -2.20 12.06
C ILE A 55 9.69 -3.48 11.98
N ILE A 56 10.37 -4.57 11.63
CA ILE A 56 9.79 -5.91 11.50
C ILE A 56 9.97 -6.61 12.83
N GLU A 57 8.88 -6.83 13.57
CA GLU A 57 8.89 -7.65 14.77
C GLU A 57 8.38 -9.06 14.47
N PRO A 58 9.17 -10.10 14.73
CA PRO A 58 8.68 -11.47 14.61
C PRO A 58 7.56 -11.68 15.63
N LEU A 59 6.51 -12.40 15.25
CA LEU A 59 5.56 -12.82 16.27
C LEU A 59 6.18 -13.88 17.14
N GLN A 60 6.09 -13.64 18.45
CA GLN A 60 6.40 -14.66 19.44
C GLN A 60 5.41 -15.81 19.28
N LYS A 61 5.88 -16.90 18.69
CA LYS A 61 5.21 -18.20 18.74
C LYS A 61 5.41 -18.77 20.14
N LEU A 62 4.30 -19.04 20.81
CA LEU A 62 4.27 -19.76 22.07
C LEU A 62 4.06 -21.26 21.79
N ASP A 63 4.31 -22.09 22.80
CA ASP A 63 3.94 -23.51 22.77
C ASP A 63 2.82 -23.77 23.76
N TYR A 64 1.68 -24.24 23.27
CA TYR A 64 0.53 -24.56 24.13
C TYR A 64 0.87 -25.63 25.18
N LYS A 65 1.79 -26.57 24.89
CA LYS A 65 2.17 -27.61 25.86
C LYS A 65 2.87 -27.01 27.06
N ILE A 66 3.76 -26.04 26.82
CA ILE A 66 4.45 -25.29 27.88
C ILE A 66 3.42 -24.49 28.68
N LEU A 67 2.54 -23.74 28.02
CA LEU A 67 1.48 -22.97 28.68
C LEU A 67 0.54 -23.85 29.52
N MET A 68 0.24 -25.07 29.06
CA MET A 68 -0.56 -26.02 29.83
C MET A 68 0.16 -26.53 31.08
N LYS A 69 1.49 -26.74 31.00
CA LYS A 69 2.31 -27.13 32.13
C LYS A 69 2.36 -26.00 33.18
N GLU A 70 2.63 -24.77 32.74
CA GLU A 70 2.63 -23.58 33.61
C GLU A 70 1.26 -23.38 34.30
N TYR A 71 0.16 -23.56 33.56
CA TYR A 71 -1.18 -23.48 34.12
C TYR A 71 -1.41 -24.56 35.20
N PHE A 72 -0.93 -25.78 34.98
CA PHE A 72 -1.03 -26.86 35.95
C PHE A 72 -0.23 -26.57 37.22
N GLU A 73 1.00 -26.08 37.08
CA GLU A 73 1.86 -25.68 38.22
C GLU A 73 1.22 -24.57 39.05
N ASN A 74 0.60 -23.57 38.40
CA ASN A 74 -0.01 -22.43 39.09
C ASN A 74 -1.37 -22.73 39.73
N HIS A 75 -2.15 -23.67 39.20
CA HIS A 75 -3.53 -23.91 39.65
C HIS A 75 -3.80 -25.31 40.22
N GLY A 76 -2.82 -26.22 40.16
CA GLY A 76 -2.95 -27.61 40.60
C GLY A 76 -3.93 -28.45 39.78
N LYS A 77 -4.38 -27.97 38.60
CA LYS A 77 -5.38 -28.63 37.77
C LYS A 77 -5.13 -28.43 36.28
N LEU A 78 -5.43 -29.46 35.50
CA LEU A 78 -5.30 -29.40 34.04
C LEU A 78 -6.35 -28.47 33.42
N LEU A 79 -5.92 -27.66 32.46
CA LEU A 79 -6.82 -26.83 31.66
C LEU A 79 -7.68 -27.73 30.77
N LYS A 80 -8.99 -27.77 31.03
CA LYS A 80 -9.92 -28.60 30.24
C LYS A 80 -10.18 -27.97 28.86
N PRO A 81 -10.46 -28.79 27.82
CA PRO A 81 -10.98 -28.30 26.55
C PRO A 81 -12.26 -27.45 26.69
N VAL A 82 -12.62 -26.78 25.61
CA VAL A 82 -13.88 -26.02 25.52
C VAL A 82 -15.06 -26.99 25.52
N ARG A 83 -15.96 -26.86 26.50
CA ARG A 83 -17.22 -27.60 26.51
C ARG A 83 -18.20 -26.93 25.54
N ARG A 84 -18.65 -27.66 24.52
CA ARG A 84 -19.64 -27.20 23.54
C ARG A 84 -21.02 -27.70 23.97
N HIS A 85 -22.04 -26.83 23.91
CA HIS A 85 -23.43 -27.23 24.15
C HIS A 85 -23.95 -28.05 22.96
N ALA A 86 -24.75 -29.09 23.21
CA ALA A 86 -25.30 -29.95 22.16
C ALA A 86 -26.11 -29.17 21.10
N ASN A 87 -26.77 -28.08 21.50
CA ASN A 87 -27.58 -27.23 20.63
C ASN A 87 -26.76 -26.11 19.94
N SER A 88 -25.43 -26.14 20.04
CA SER A 88 -24.55 -25.17 19.40
C SER A 88 -24.58 -25.33 17.88
N LYS A 89 -25.21 -24.38 17.17
CA LYS A 89 -25.17 -24.32 15.69
C LYS A 89 -23.77 -24.03 15.13
N THR A 90 -22.84 -23.60 15.97
CA THR A 90 -21.51 -23.17 15.56
C THR A 90 -20.46 -24.17 16.03
N SER A 91 -19.74 -24.77 15.09
CA SER A 91 -18.60 -25.64 15.36
C SER A 91 -17.29 -25.01 14.89
N VAL A 92 -16.19 -25.31 15.58
CA VAL A 92 -14.85 -24.97 15.11
C VAL A 92 -14.36 -26.16 14.27
N PRO A 93 -13.96 -25.96 13.01
CA PRO A 93 -13.38 -27.02 12.19
C PRO A 93 -12.14 -27.65 12.84
N SER A 94 -12.00 -28.97 12.74
CA SER A 94 -10.91 -29.74 13.36
C SER A 94 -9.52 -29.38 12.84
N ASN A 95 -9.42 -28.88 11.60
CA ASN A 95 -8.16 -28.46 10.97
C ASN A 95 -7.63 -27.10 11.47
N ILE A 96 -8.33 -26.43 12.40
CA ILE A 96 -7.92 -25.12 12.89
C ILE A 96 -7.11 -25.26 14.17
N SER A 97 -5.95 -24.62 14.18
CA SER A 97 -5.09 -24.45 15.35
C SER A 97 -4.87 -22.97 15.66
N CYS A 98 -4.53 -22.67 16.92
CA CYS A 98 -4.20 -21.31 17.31
C CYS A 98 -2.90 -20.86 16.63
N PRO A 99 -2.89 -19.74 15.87
CA PRO A 99 -1.68 -19.27 15.18
C PRO A 99 -0.59 -18.76 16.14
N LYS A 100 -0.95 -18.42 17.38
CA LYS A 100 -0.01 -17.91 18.39
C LYS A 100 0.67 -19.02 19.18
N CYS A 101 -0.08 -20.01 19.66
CA CYS A 101 0.44 -21.06 20.56
C CYS A 101 0.37 -22.49 20.02
N GLY A 102 -0.27 -22.72 18.87
CA GLY A 102 -0.46 -24.05 18.29
C GLY A 102 -1.54 -24.91 18.97
N ALA A 103 -2.33 -24.37 19.91
CA ALA A 103 -3.39 -25.12 20.56
C ALA A 103 -4.42 -25.66 19.54
N PRO A 104 -4.88 -26.93 19.67
CA PRO A 104 -5.79 -27.55 18.71
C PRO A 104 -7.22 -27.01 18.84
N ALA A 105 -8.07 -27.38 17.88
CA ALA A 105 -9.46 -26.92 17.77
C ALA A 105 -10.30 -27.10 19.05
N ASP A 106 -9.98 -28.10 19.87
CA ASP A 106 -10.68 -28.39 21.13
C ASP A 106 -10.52 -27.30 22.19
N TYR A 107 -9.48 -26.47 22.09
CA TYR A 107 -9.22 -25.34 22.97
C TYR A 107 -9.65 -23.99 22.37
N LEU A 108 -10.41 -24.01 21.27
CA LEU A 108 -10.87 -22.81 20.58
C LEU A 108 -12.37 -22.60 20.78
N TYR A 109 -12.72 -21.36 21.13
CA TYR A 109 -14.08 -20.85 21.10
C TYR A 109 -14.39 -20.31 19.71
N ALA A 110 -15.60 -20.58 19.20
CA ALA A 110 -16.16 -19.84 18.07
C ALA A 110 -16.67 -18.49 18.59
N ASN A 111 -15.89 -17.45 18.36
CA ASN A 111 -16.22 -16.09 18.77
C ASN A 111 -17.22 -15.45 17.78
N ASN A 112 -18.03 -14.50 18.23
CA ASN A 112 -19.06 -13.82 17.41
C ASN A 112 -20.09 -14.74 16.72
N GLY A 113 -20.54 -15.82 17.40
CA GLY A 113 -21.66 -16.64 16.91
C GLY A 113 -21.41 -17.31 15.56
N GLY A 114 -20.16 -17.65 15.23
CA GLY A 114 -19.82 -18.39 14.01
C GLY A 114 -19.50 -17.55 12.78
N LYS A 115 -19.36 -16.24 12.92
CA LYS A 115 -18.95 -15.33 11.83
C LYS A 115 -17.43 -15.40 11.50
N GLY A 116 -16.81 -16.56 11.69
CA GLY A 116 -15.43 -16.84 11.29
C GLY A 116 -14.32 -16.29 12.20
N GLN A 117 -14.65 -15.86 13.43
CA GLN A 117 -13.67 -15.47 14.45
C GLN A 117 -13.54 -16.56 15.52
N TYR A 118 -12.31 -16.79 15.97
CA TYR A 118 -11.96 -17.78 16.98
C TYR A 118 -11.19 -17.14 18.12
N GLN A 119 -11.39 -17.62 19.34
CA GLN A 119 -10.63 -17.22 20.52
C GLN A 119 -10.00 -18.44 21.19
N CYS A 120 -8.69 -18.39 21.40
CA CYS A 120 -7.96 -19.46 22.06
C CYS A 120 -8.13 -19.41 23.58
N LYS A 121 -8.55 -20.51 24.19
CA LYS A 121 -8.66 -20.65 25.66
C LYS A 121 -7.30 -20.65 26.36
N VAL A 122 -6.24 -21.13 25.69
CA VAL A 122 -4.89 -21.27 26.28
C VAL A 122 -4.17 -19.93 26.36
N CYS A 123 -4.10 -19.19 25.26
CA CYS A 123 -3.30 -17.96 25.17
C CYS A 123 -4.12 -16.68 24.97
N ALA A 124 -5.46 -16.77 25.06
CA ALA A 124 -6.42 -15.68 24.84
C ALA A 124 -6.36 -15.01 23.45
N CYS A 125 -5.58 -15.53 22.50
CA CYS A 125 -5.44 -14.97 21.16
C CYS A 125 -6.74 -15.05 20.37
N VAL A 126 -7.16 -13.94 19.77
CA VAL A 126 -8.31 -13.84 18.86
C VAL A 126 -7.82 -13.77 17.42
N PHE A 127 -8.38 -14.61 16.54
CA PHE A 127 -7.96 -14.71 15.15
C PHE A 127 -9.10 -15.18 14.23
N ASN A 128 -8.92 -15.02 12.92
CA ASN A 128 -9.82 -15.54 11.89
C ASN A 128 -9.03 -16.45 10.94
N GLN A 129 -9.68 -17.36 10.23
CA GLN A 129 -9.01 -18.25 9.26
C GLN A 129 -8.26 -17.47 8.16
N LYS A 130 -8.85 -16.37 7.68
CA LYS A 130 -8.19 -15.45 6.73
C LYS A 130 -6.96 -14.73 7.32
N ASN A 131 -6.94 -14.52 8.64
CA ASN A 131 -5.85 -13.86 9.35
C ASN A 131 -4.82 -14.85 9.93
N GLN A 132 -5.04 -16.16 9.75
CA GLN A 132 -4.22 -17.24 10.31
C GLN A 132 -2.79 -17.24 9.73
N TYR A 133 -2.65 -16.78 8.48
CA TYR A 133 -1.40 -16.75 7.71
C TYR A 133 -0.75 -15.36 7.62
N LEU A 134 -1.45 -14.28 7.99
CA LEU A 134 -1.04 -12.91 7.65
C LEU A 134 0.08 -12.32 8.51
N LYS A 135 0.63 -13.07 9.47
CA LYS A 135 1.57 -12.50 10.43
C LYS A 135 2.66 -13.49 10.76
N GLU A 136 3.64 -13.61 9.89
CA GLU A 136 4.98 -14.08 10.30
C GLU A 136 5.73 -12.94 11.00
N ALA A 137 5.43 -11.69 10.62
CA ALA A 137 5.96 -10.49 11.23
C ALA A 137 4.92 -9.36 11.36
N ILE A 138 5.03 -8.58 12.44
CA ILE A 138 4.30 -7.34 12.66
C ILE A 138 5.16 -6.19 12.12
N MET A 139 4.64 -5.42 11.16
CA MET A 139 5.29 -4.20 10.71
C MET A 139 4.90 -3.03 11.62
N LYS A 140 5.91 -2.36 12.18
CA LYS A 140 5.76 -1.18 13.04
C LYS A 140 6.30 0.08 12.37
N CYS A 141 5.66 1.20 12.68
CA CYS A 141 6.12 2.52 12.27
C CYS A 141 7.48 2.84 12.91
N PRO A 142 8.51 3.24 12.15
CA PRO A 142 9.83 3.55 12.69
C PRO A 142 9.82 4.76 13.64
N HIS A 143 8.81 5.63 13.53
CA HIS A 143 8.73 6.87 14.29
C HIS A 143 7.94 6.78 15.61
N CYS A 144 7.10 5.75 15.78
CA CYS A 144 6.25 5.63 16.98
C CYS A 144 6.02 4.20 17.46
N LEU A 145 6.61 3.20 16.80
CA LEU A 145 6.54 1.78 17.16
C LEU A 145 5.12 1.20 17.20
N LYS A 146 4.11 1.93 16.71
CA LYS A 146 2.75 1.42 16.55
C LYS A 146 2.66 0.60 15.27
N THR A 147 1.86 -0.45 15.32
CA THR A 147 1.59 -1.34 14.20
C THR A 147 1.04 -0.55 13.00
N LEU A 148 1.56 -0.86 11.82
CA LEU A 148 1.06 -0.30 10.58
C LEU A 148 -0.20 -1.05 10.13
N GLU A 149 -1.17 -0.30 9.63
CA GLU A 149 -2.42 -0.88 9.13
C GLU A 149 -2.41 -0.92 7.61
N LYS A 150 -2.80 -2.06 7.04
CA LYS A 150 -3.04 -2.20 5.61
C LYS A 150 -4.23 -1.32 5.22
N VAL A 151 -4.02 -0.37 4.30
CA VAL A 151 -5.04 0.60 3.87
C VAL A 151 -5.45 0.47 2.42
N LYS A 152 -4.57 -0.07 1.56
CA LYS A 152 -4.88 -0.30 0.14
C LYS A 152 -4.20 -1.57 -0.34
N GLU A 153 -4.90 -2.31 -1.17
CA GLU A 153 -4.40 -3.45 -1.92
C GLU A 153 -4.28 -3.04 -3.38
N ARG A 154 -3.13 -3.28 -4.00
CA ARG A 154 -2.90 -3.10 -5.44
C ARG A 154 -2.39 -4.41 -6.02
N LYS A 155 -2.42 -4.52 -7.34
CA LYS A 155 -1.91 -5.69 -8.06
C LYS A 155 -0.48 -6.04 -7.65
N ASP A 156 0.41 -5.05 -7.67
CA ASP A 156 1.85 -5.29 -7.50
C ASP A 156 2.36 -4.99 -6.08
N PHE A 157 1.56 -4.33 -5.24
CA PHE A 157 1.96 -3.99 -3.87
C PHE A 157 0.78 -3.63 -2.95
N ASP A 158 1.01 -3.82 -1.67
CA ASP A 158 0.14 -3.39 -0.60
C ASP A 158 0.65 -2.10 0.06
N ILE A 159 -0.26 -1.22 0.47
CA ILE A 159 0.07 0.01 1.19
C ILE A 159 -0.33 -0.12 2.66
N TYR A 160 0.65 0.09 3.52
CA TYR A 160 0.51 0.15 4.96
C TYR A 160 0.68 1.59 5.46
N LYS A 161 -0.08 1.98 6.49
CA LYS A 161 -0.13 3.36 7.00
C LYS A 161 -0.10 3.39 8.52
N CYS A 162 0.67 4.33 9.08
CA CYS A 162 0.58 4.64 10.50
C CYS A 162 -0.65 5.51 10.78
N LYS A 163 -1.64 4.98 11.53
CA LYS A 163 -2.84 5.74 11.93
C LYS A 163 -2.71 6.47 13.27
N ASN A 164 -1.64 6.25 14.02
CA ASN A 164 -1.43 6.92 15.31
C ASN A 164 -1.35 8.45 15.15
N ASN A 165 -2.25 9.19 15.80
CA ASN A 165 -2.28 10.65 15.80
C ASN A 165 -1.15 11.26 16.63
N VAL A 166 -0.58 10.52 17.59
CA VAL A 166 0.53 10.99 18.44
C VAL A 166 1.90 10.67 17.79
N CYS A 167 1.91 10.10 16.58
CA CYS A 167 3.15 9.76 15.89
C CYS A 167 3.99 11.02 15.63
N SER A 168 5.27 10.98 16.03
CA SER A 168 6.22 12.10 15.91
C SER A 168 6.35 12.60 14.46
N PHE A 169 6.36 11.69 13.48
CA PHE A 169 6.36 12.02 12.05
C PHE A 169 5.11 12.80 11.62
N TYR A 170 3.94 12.36 12.06
CA TYR A 170 2.68 13.04 11.73
C TYR A 170 2.62 14.42 12.39
N GLN A 171 2.96 14.51 13.68
CA GLN A 171 2.98 15.75 14.44
C GLN A 171 3.96 16.77 13.86
N ARG A 172 5.17 16.34 13.49
CA ARG A 172 6.16 17.19 12.82
C ARG A 172 5.63 17.76 11.51
N ASN A 173 5.04 16.93 10.66
CA ASN A 173 4.45 17.38 9.40
C ASN A 173 3.30 18.36 9.63
N LEU A 174 2.44 18.09 10.63
CA LEU A 174 1.31 18.94 10.98
C LEU A 174 1.76 20.32 11.47
N ASN A 175 2.82 20.34 12.29
CA ASN A 175 3.42 21.57 12.79
C ASN A 175 4.15 22.35 11.71
N GLY A 176 4.72 21.67 10.71
CA GLY A 176 5.39 22.28 9.56
C GLY A 176 4.45 22.94 8.54
N LEU A 177 3.13 22.74 8.63
CA LEU A 177 2.18 23.39 7.71
C LEU A 177 1.99 24.88 8.05
N SER A 178 2.13 25.73 7.04
CA SER A 178 1.72 27.14 7.11
C SER A 178 0.20 27.28 7.28
N SER A 179 -0.28 28.46 7.68
CA SER A 179 -1.71 28.71 7.85
C SER A 179 -2.52 28.48 6.57
N LYS A 180 -1.95 28.78 5.39
CA LYS A 180 -2.59 28.53 4.08
C LYS A 180 -2.65 27.03 3.79
N GLU A 181 -1.55 26.31 4.00
CA GLU A 181 -1.51 24.86 3.80
C GLU A 181 -2.41 24.10 4.77
N ARG A 182 -2.55 24.57 6.01
CA ARG A 182 -3.50 23.98 6.98
C ARG A 182 -4.95 24.09 6.49
N LYS A 183 -5.34 25.21 5.88
CA LYS A 183 -6.66 25.36 5.26
C LYS A 183 -6.83 24.38 4.09
N ARG A 184 -5.86 24.36 3.17
CA ARG A 184 -5.87 23.43 2.02
C ARG A 184 -5.87 21.97 2.45
N PHE A 185 -5.16 21.61 3.52
CA PHE A 185 -5.16 20.24 4.04
C PHE A 185 -6.53 19.82 4.59
N LYS A 186 -7.31 20.74 5.15
CA LYS A 186 -8.69 20.45 5.60
C LYS A 186 -9.62 20.21 4.41
N GLU A 187 -9.48 20.99 3.33
CA GLU A 187 -10.29 20.86 2.12
C GLU A 187 -9.89 19.66 1.27
N ASN A 188 -8.58 19.46 1.06
CA ASN A 188 -7.99 18.44 0.20
C ASN A 188 -6.86 17.68 0.94
N PRO A 189 -7.19 16.74 1.85
CA PRO A 189 -6.19 16.01 2.63
C PRO A 189 -5.22 15.17 1.80
N HIS A 190 -5.62 14.78 0.58
CA HIS A 190 -4.84 13.90 -0.31
C HIS A 190 -3.64 14.59 -0.95
N ASP A 191 -3.60 15.92 -0.97
CA ASP A 191 -2.50 16.71 -1.55
C ASP A 191 -1.20 16.62 -0.73
N PHE A 192 -1.33 16.17 0.53
CA PHE A 192 -0.26 16.16 1.51
C PHE A 192 0.07 14.74 1.99
N LYS A 193 1.35 14.39 1.94
CA LYS A 193 1.88 13.18 2.58
C LYS A 193 2.11 13.47 4.07
N MET A 194 1.05 13.41 4.86
CA MET A 194 1.15 13.75 6.29
C MET A 194 1.64 12.58 7.16
N ARG A 195 1.41 11.34 6.74
CA ARG A 195 1.66 10.15 7.56
C ARG A 195 2.65 9.23 6.90
N TYR A 196 3.36 8.48 7.73
CA TYR A 196 4.24 7.41 7.29
C TYR A 196 3.44 6.35 6.52
N LEU A 197 3.97 5.98 5.36
CA LEU A 197 3.42 4.97 4.46
C LEU A 197 4.53 3.99 4.13
N PHE A 198 4.21 2.70 4.15
CA PHE A 198 5.10 1.65 3.67
C PHE A 198 4.42 0.91 2.52
N ARG A 199 5.21 0.54 1.50
CA ARG A 199 4.74 -0.25 0.36
C ARG A 199 5.40 -1.63 0.43
N GLN A 200 4.58 -2.66 0.60
CA GLN A 200 5.03 -4.05 0.56
C GLN A 200 4.78 -4.59 -0.86
N PHE A 201 5.84 -4.81 -1.62
CA PHE A 201 5.70 -5.28 -2.99
C PHE A 201 5.48 -6.80 -3.06
N HIS A 202 4.63 -7.23 -3.99
CA HIS A 202 4.37 -8.64 -4.30
C HIS A 202 5.41 -9.15 -5.29
N ILE A 203 6.68 -9.14 -4.87
CA ILE A 203 7.78 -9.61 -5.72
C ILE A 203 8.16 -11.00 -5.26
N GLU A 204 8.01 -11.98 -6.16
CA GLU A 204 8.65 -13.27 -6.01
C GLU A 204 10.15 -13.09 -6.24
N TYR A 205 10.91 -13.07 -5.15
CA TYR A 205 12.36 -12.94 -5.25
C TYR A 205 12.92 -14.27 -5.76
N LYS A 206 13.24 -14.33 -7.05
CA LYS A 206 14.07 -15.40 -7.58
C LYS A 206 15.52 -15.10 -7.14
N PRO A 207 16.14 -15.94 -6.29
CA PRO A 207 17.52 -15.73 -5.92
C PRO A 207 18.37 -15.72 -7.19
N LEU A 208 19.43 -14.91 -7.19
CA LEU A 208 20.42 -14.92 -8.26
C LEU A 208 20.87 -16.38 -8.46
N SER A 209 20.75 -16.87 -9.70
CA SER A 209 21.26 -18.18 -10.05
C SER A 209 22.77 -18.15 -9.88
N LYS A 210 23.32 -19.06 -9.07
CA LYS A 210 24.77 -19.28 -8.97
C LYS A 210 25.39 -19.64 -10.32
N GLU A 211 24.57 -20.19 -11.21
CA GLU A 211 24.95 -20.55 -12.56
C GLU A 211 24.48 -19.48 -13.54
N SER A 212 25.44 -18.75 -14.10
CA SER A 212 25.21 -17.84 -15.23
C SER A 212 25.51 -18.57 -16.54
N PRO A 213 24.61 -18.55 -17.54
CA PRO A 213 24.91 -19.08 -18.87
C PRO A 213 26.05 -18.33 -19.56
N LYS A 214 26.33 -17.08 -19.14
CA LYS A 214 27.49 -16.29 -19.56
C LYS A 214 28.54 -16.34 -18.47
N LYS A 215 29.56 -17.17 -18.67
CA LYS A 215 30.76 -17.16 -17.82
C LYS A 215 31.61 -15.94 -18.17
N PRO A 216 32.16 -15.23 -17.17
CA PRO A 216 33.10 -14.15 -17.44
C PRO A 216 34.33 -14.72 -18.19
N LYS A 217 34.83 -13.98 -19.18
CA LYS A 217 36.07 -14.34 -19.90
C LYS A 217 37.30 -14.32 -18.99
N VAL A 218 37.20 -13.59 -17.88
CA VAL A 218 38.28 -13.38 -16.92
C VAL A 218 37.97 -14.17 -15.66
N ASP A 219 39.00 -14.81 -15.11
CA ASP A 219 38.93 -15.49 -13.83
C ASP A 219 38.76 -14.47 -12.68
N LEU A 220 37.56 -14.38 -12.15
CA LEU A 220 37.21 -13.43 -11.08
C LEU A 220 37.92 -13.74 -9.76
N SER A 221 38.43 -14.97 -9.56
CA SER A 221 39.15 -15.35 -8.33
C SER A 221 40.52 -14.65 -8.19
N ARG A 222 41.05 -14.11 -9.31
CA ARG A 222 42.34 -13.41 -9.37
C ARG A 222 42.22 -11.90 -9.14
N LEU A 223 41.00 -11.40 -8.97
CA LEU A 223 40.74 -9.99 -8.76
C LEU A 223 40.94 -9.64 -7.28
N TYR A 224 41.78 -8.63 -7.00
CA TYR A 224 42.00 -8.08 -5.65
C TYR A 224 40.87 -7.16 -5.18
N VAL A 225 39.63 -7.40 -5.62
CA VAL A 225 38.45 -6.62 -5.26
C VAL A 225 37.38 -7.54 -4.70
N SER A 226 36.62 -7.06 -3.71
CA SER A 226 35.63 -7.89 -3.05
C SER A 226 34.54 -8.36 -4.03
N PRO A 227 34.03 -9.60 -3.90
CA PRO A 227 32.93 -10.10 -4.74
C PRO A 227 31.70 -9.19 -4.74
N HIS A 228 31.45 -8.49 -3.62
CA HIS A 228 30.38 -7.51 -3.49
C HIS A 228 30.54 -6.31 -4.44
N THR A 229 31.78 -5.84 -4.64
CA THR A 229 32.10 -4.76 -5.59
C THR A 229 31.91 -5.22 -7.05
N LEU A 230 32.13 -6.51 -7.30
CA LEU A 230 31.96 -7.15 -8.61
C LEU A 230 30.51 -7.58 -8.89
N GLY A 231 29.59 -7.41 -7.93
CA GLY A 231 28.19 -7.84 -8.06
C GLY A 231 28.02 -9.35 -8.21
N SER A 232 29.03 -10.14 -7.82
CA SER A 232 29.00 -11.61 -7.90
C SER A 232 28.50 -12.16 -6.57
N PHE A 233 27.27 -12.69 -6.55
CA PHE A 233 26.62 -13.35 -5.40
C PHE A 233 26.42 -14.84 -5.68
#